data_AF-A0A356B9H8-F1
#
_entry.id   AF-A0A356B9H8-F1
#
_cell.length_a   1.000
_cell.length_b   1.000
_cell.length_c   1.000
_cell.angle_alpha   90.00
_cell.angle_beta   90.00
_cell.angle_gamma   90.00
#
_symmetry.space_group_name_H-M   'P 1'
#
loop_
_entity.id
_entity.type
_entity.pdbx_description
1 polymer ?
#
loop_
_entity_poly.entity_id
_entity_poly.type
_entity_poly.pdbx_seq_one_letter_code
_entity_poly.pdbx_strand_id
1 'polypeptide(L)'
;MSVNRLVNKFEYALFRHRAMVIGAFVLATLFLLFKATTIKLDAAFTKNIPLKHEYMQTYLRHAQDFGGANNILISLCDESGDIFNAGFFDTLRKAHDELLYTSGVDRVQVKSLFSPST
;
A
#
# COMPACT_ATOMS: atom_id res chain seq x y z
N MET A 1 -43.92 30.66 6.46
CA MET A 1 -44.41 30.40 7.84
C MET A 1 -44.16 28.98 8.35
N SER A 2 -44.32 27.93 7.53
CA SER A 2 -44.15 26.52 7.97
C SER A 2 -42.72 26.18 8.41
N VAL A 3 -41.70 26.58 7.63
CA VAL A 3 -40.28 26.30 7.93
C VAL A 3 -39.84 26.90 9.28
N ASN A 4 -40.21 28.15 9.57
CA ASN A 4 -39.85 28.79 10.83
C ASN A 4 -40.48 28.11 12.06
N ARG A 5 -41.71 27.56 11.92
CA ARG A 5 -42.32 26.77 13.00
C ARG A 5 -41.59 25.45 13.23
N LEU A 6 -41.10 24.83 12.17
CA LEU A 6 -40.33 23.59 12.23
C LEU A 6 -38.99 23.84 12.92
N VAL A 7 -38.26 24.88 12.48
CA VAL A 7 -37.00 25.33 13.09
C VAL A 7 -37.19 25.65 14.58
N ASN A 8 -38.18 26.47 14.94
CA ASN A 8 -38.41 26.83 16.35
C ASN A 8 -38.76 25.61 17.23
N LYS A 9 -39.47 24.61 16.69
CA LYS A 9 -39.76 23.36 17.43
C LYS A 9 -38.49 22.53 17.66
N PHE A 10 -37.64 22.41 16.65
CA PHE A 10 -36.35 21.71 16.77
C PHE A 10 -35.42 22.44 17.73
N GLU A 11 -35.37 23.76 17.67
CA GLU A 11 -34.59 24.61 18.55
C GLU A 11 -35.02 24.41 20.02
N TYR A 12 -36.32 24.47 20.30
CA TYR A 12 -36.85 24.20 21.64
C TYR A 12 -36.55 22.78 22.12
N ALA A 13 -36.69 21.76 21.26
CA ALA A 13 -36.39 20.38 21.61
C ALA A 13 -34.90 20.18 21.93
N LEU A 14 -34.02 20.81 21.14
CA LEU A 14 -32.57 20.72 21.26
C LEU A 14 -32.07 21.44 22.53
N PHE A 15 -32.60 22.64 22.83
CA PHE A 15 -32.26 23.36 24.06
C PHE A 15 -32.88 22.75 25.32
N ARG A 16 -34.08 22.14 25.23
CA ARG A 16 -34.71 21.41 26.34
C ARG A 16 -33.91 20.17 26.73
N HIS A 17 -33.40 19.42 25.75
CA HIS A 17 -32.62 18.20 25.95
C HIS A 17 -31.10 18.42 25.75
N ARG A 18 -30.60 19.62 26.06
CA ARG A 18 -29.20 20.02 25.83
C ARG A 18 -28.16 19.02 26.33
N ALA A 19 -28.39 18.40 27.49
CA ALA A 19 -27.46 17.41 28.05
C ALA A 19 -27.39 16.12 27.22
N MET A 20 -28.53 15.65 26.70
CA MET A 20 -28.59 14.49 25.81
C MET A 20 -27.92 14.78 24.47
N VAL A 21 -28.13 15.99 23.93
CA VAL A 21 -27.52 16.43 22.68
C VAL A 21 -25.99 16.51 22.82
N ILE A 22 -25.49 17.13 23.89
CA ILE A 22 -24.05 17.19 24.19
C ILE A 22 -23.49 15.78 24.36
N GLY A 23 -24.17 14.90 25.10
CA GLY A 23 -23.75 13.51 25.26
C GLY A 23 -23.65 12.76 23.92
N ALA A 24 -24.61 12.96 23.02
CA ALA A 24 -24.58 12.36 21.69
C ALA A 24 -23.39 12.86 20.85
N PHE A 25 -23.08 14.16 20.90
CA PHE A 25 -21.89 14.71 20.23
C PHE A 25 -20.59 14.16 20.82
N VAL A 26 -20.47 14.08 22.15
CA VAL A 26 -19.29 13.50 22.81
C VAL A 26 -19.10 12.04 22.39
N LEU A 27 -20.16 11.24 22.38
CA LEU A 27 -20.10 9.85 21.91
C LEU A 27 -19.69 9.75 20.44
N ALA A 28 -20.25 10.59 19.57
CA ALA A 28 -19.86 10.64 18.17
C ALA A 28 -18.39 11.04 17.99
N THR A 29 -17.91 12.03 18.76
CA THR A 29 -16.49 12.44 18.75
C THR A 29 -15.58 11.31 19.20
N LEU A 30 -15.89 10.63 20.30
CA LEU A 30 -15.09 9.49 20.78
C LEU A 30 -15.08 8.33 19.77
N PHE A 31 -16.24 8.05 19.14
CA PHE A 31 -16.33 7.05 18.09
C PHE A 31 -15.45 7.40 16.88
N LEU A 32 -15.53 8.63 16.39
CA LEU A 32 -14.70 9.11 15.28
C LEU A 32 -13.21 9.11 15.65
N LEU A 33 -12.87 9.47 16.89
CA LEU A 33 -11.50 9.42 17.39
C LEU A 33 -10.95 7.99 17.39
N PHE A 34 -11.73 7.02 17.88
CA PHE A 34 -11.37 5.60 17.82
C PHE A 34 -11.20 5.10 16.38
N LYS A 35 -12.04 5.57 15.44
CA LYS A 35 -11.85 5.24 14.03
C LYS A 35 -10.59 5.88 13.45
N ALA A 36 -10.27 7.11 13.85
CA ALA A 36 -9.05 7.80 13.41
C ALA A 36 -7.78 7.03 13.84
N THR A 37 -7.75 6.42 15.02
CA THR A 37 -6.60 5.60 15.45
C THR A 37 -6.40 4.32 14.63
N THR A 38 -7.42 3.87 13.90
CA THR A 38 -7.34 2.67 13.05
C THR A 38 -7.02 2.97 11.58
N ILE A 39 -6.80 4.23 11.22
CA ILE A 39 -6.44 4.60 9.85
C ILE A 39 -5.05 4.04 9.55
N LYS A 40 -4.99 3.09 8.61
CA LYS A 40 -3.73 2.57 8.07
C LYS A 40 -3.25 3.51 6.96
N LEU A 41 -1.99 3.92 7.04
CA LEU A 41 -1.37 4.67 5.97
C LEU A 41 -1.21 3.75 4.76
N ASP A 42 -1.98 4.02 3.71
CA ASP A 42 -1.92 3.30 2.45
C ASP A 42 -1.31 4.22 1.39
N ALA A 43 0.01 4.08 1.20
CA ALA A 43 0.81 4.82 0.24
C ALA A 43 0.94 4.09 -1.11
N ALA A 44 -0.06 3.27 -1.49
CA ALA A 44 -0.04 2.60 -2.78
C ALA A 44 0.05 3.63 -3.92
N PHE A 45 1.09 3.50 -4.75
CA PHE A 45 1.30 4.34 -5.93
C PHE A 45 0.07 4.40 -6.86
N THR A 46 -0.71 3.31 -6.89
CA THR A 46 -1.96 3.20 -7.65
C THR A 46 -3.01 4.26 -7.28
N LYS A 47 -3.00 4.81 -6.06
CA LYS A 47 -3.93 5.87 -5.63
C LYS A 47 -3.55 7.26 -6.14
N ASN A 48 -2.31 7.44 -6.56
CA ASN A 48 -1.79 8.72 -7.06
C ASN A 48 -1.83 8.82 -8.60
N ILE A 49 -2.24 7.76 -9.30
CA ILE A 49 -2.26 7.69 -10.77
C ILE A 49 -3.71 7.62 -11.30
N PRO A 50 -3.96 8.12 -12.53
CA PRO A 50 -5.32 8.18 -13.10
C PRO A 50 -5.80 6.78 -13.55
N LEU A 51 -6.32 6.00 -12.60
CA LEU A 51 -6.76 4.61 -12.85
C LEU A 51 -7.89 4.46 -13.89
N LYS A 52 -8.65 5.53 -14.16
CA LYS A 52 -9.75 5.49 -15.15
C LYS A 52 -9.27 5.49 -16.60
N HIS A 53 -8.00 5.82 -16.86
CA HIS A 53 -7.44 5.85 -18.21
C HIS A 53 -7.41 4.45 -18.84
N GLU A 54 -7.65 4.33 -20.15
CA GLU A 54 -7.75 3.04 -20.86
C GLU A 54 -6.53 2.14 -20.65
N TYR A 55 -5.31 2.67 -20.79
CA TYR A 55 -4.07 1.94 -20.48
C TYR A 55 -4.01 1.43 -19.03
N MET A 56 -4.51 2.21 -18.07
CA MET A 56 -4.51 1.79 -16.66
C MET A 56 -5.52 0.68 -16.41
N GLN A 57 -6.66 0.67 -17.12
CA GLN A 57 -7.61 -0.44 -17.04
C GLN A 57 -7.00 -1.74 -17.59
N THR A 58 -6.28 -1.66 -18.70
CA THR A 58 -5.54 -2.81 -19.25
C THR A 58 -4.43 -3.26 -18.32
N TYR A 59 -3.66 -2.33 -17.73
CA TYR A 59 -2.68 -2.65 -16.69
C TYR A 59 -3.34 -3.37 -15.50
N LEU A 60 -4.43 -2.83 -14.94
CA LEU A 60 -5.13 -3.45 -13.81
C LEU A 60 -5.66 -4.84 -14.13
N ARG A 61 -6.07 -5.10 -15.39
CA ARG A 61 -6.52 -6.42 -15.84
C ARG A 61 -5.41 -7.46 -15.83
N HIS A 62 -4.18 -7.06 -16.17
CA HIS A 62 -3.04 -7.96 -16.36
C HIS A 62 -1.94 -7.81 -15.31
N ALA A 63 -2.11 -6.96 -14.30
CA ALA A 63 -1.07 -6.64 -13.33
C ALA A 63 -0.58 -7.88 -12.54
N GLN A 64 -1.43 -8.89 -12.36
CA GLN A 64 -1.04 -10.15 -11.72
C GLN A 64 -0.23 -11.07 -12.65
N ASP A 65 -0.43 -10.96 -13.97
CA ASP A 65 0.19 -11.83 -14.96
C ASP A 65 1.67 -11.47 -15.20
N PHE A 66 2.04 -10.19 -15.03
CA PHE A 66 3.38 -9.67 -15.36
C PHE A 66 4.27 -9.41 -14.13
N GLY A 67 3.83 -9.83 -12.95
CA GLY A 67 4.52 -9.54 -11.69
C GLY A 67 4.23 -8.13 -11.18
N GLY A 68 4.23 -7.99 -9.85
CA GLY A 68 3.94 -6.72 -9.18
C GLY A 68 5.09 -5.71 -9.28
N ALA A 69 4.86 -4.49 -8.80
CA ALA A 69 5.87 -3.43 -8.75
C ALA A 69 6.97 -3.65 -7.69
N ASN A 70 6.87 -4.71 -6.88
CA ASN A 70 7.79 -5.00 -5.79
C ASN A 70 9.03 -5.74 -6.30
N ASN A 71 9.91 -5.00 -6.98
CA ASN A 71 11.18 -5.51 -7.47
C ASN A 71 12.30 -5.17 -6.47
N ILE A 72 13.15 -6.14 -6.17
CA ILE A 72 14.34 -5.95 -5.33
C ILE A 72 15.57 -6.14 -6.23
N LEU A 73 16.46 -5.15 -6.24
CA LEU A 73 17.74 -5.23 -6.93
C LEU A 73 18.85 -5.46 -5.91
N ILE A 74 19.61 -6.54 -6.08
CA ILE A 74 20.73 -6.90 -5.21
C ILE A 74 22.01 -6.76 -6.04
N SER A 75 22.97 -6.00 -5.51
CA SER A 75 24.26 -5.77 -6.14
C SER A 75 25.36 -6.32 -5.23
N LEU A 76 26.23 -7.14 -5.80
CA LEU A 76 27.43 -7.65 -5.15
C LEU A 76 28.63 -6.85 -5.65
N CYS A 77 29.49 -6.45 -4.73
CA CYS A 77 30.73 -5.74 -5.01
C CYS A 77 31.91 -6.54 -4.47
N ASP A 78 33.00 -6.59 -5.24
CA ASP A 78 34.28 -7.13 -4.78
C ASP A 78 35.11 -6.00 -4.13
N GLU A 79 35.59 -6.21 -2.91
CA GLU A 79 36.40 -5.21 -2.17
C GLU A 79 37.72 -4.87 -2.89
N SER A 80 38.26 -5.80 -3.70
CA SER A 80 39.46 -5.59 -4.49
C SER A 80 39.23 -4.71 -5.73
N GLY A 81 37.97 -4.48 -6.10
CA GLY A 81 37.58 -3.68 -7.26
C GLY A 81 37.54 -4.43 -8.59
N ASP A 82 37.89 -5.73 -8.63
CA ASP A 82 37.79 -6.56 -9.83
C ASP A 82 36.79 -7.72 -9.64
N ILE A 83 35.70 -7.69 -10.39
CA ILE A 83 34.64 -8.70 -10.36
C ILE A 83 34.95 -9.92 -11.23
N PHE A 84 35.97 -9.86 -12.10
CA PHE A 84 36.28 -10.93 -13.07
C PHE A 84 37.12 -12.04 -12.45
N ASN A 85 36.80 -12.46 -11.23
CA ASN A 85 37.49 -13.51 -10.51
C ASN A 85 36.55 -14.66 -10.12
N ALA A 86 37.11 -15.85 -9.91
CA ALA A 86 36.33 -17.05 -9.62
C ALA A 86 35.54 -16.96 -8.30
N GLY A 87 36.08 -16.29 -7.28
CA GLY A 87 35.44 -16.12 -5.98
C GLY A 87 34.19 -15.25 -6.06
N PHE A 88 34.25 -14.15 -6.82
CA PHE A 88 33.11 -13.29 -7.08
C PHE A 88 31.98 -14.05 -7.79
N PHE A 89 32.29 -14.76 -8.88
CA PHE A 89 31.29 -15.53 -9.61
C PHE A 89 30.68 -16.68 -8.80
N ASP A 90 31.46 -17.34 -7.93
CA ASP A 90 30.95 -18.37 -7.01
C ASP A 90 29.98 -17.76 -5.99
N THR A 91 30.33 -16.59 -5.45
CA THR A 91 29.46 -15.86 -4.51
C THR A 91 28.18 -15.37 -5.18
N LEU A 92 28.28 -14.84 -6.40
CA LEU A 92 27.13 -14.41 -7.19
C LEU A 92 26.19 -15.58 -7.51
N ARG A 93 26.75 -16.77 -7.82
CA ARG A 93 25.95 -17.99 -8.03
C ARG A 93 25.23 -18.39 -6.75
N LYS A 94 25.93 -18.45 -5.61
CA LYS A 94 25.33 -18.79 -4.31
C LYS A 94 24.19 -17.84 -3.96
N ALA A 95 24.40 -16.53 -4.13
CA ALA A 95 23.36 -15.52 -3.90
C ALA A 95 22.16 -15.72 -4.83
N HIS A 96 22.38 -16.01 -6.12
CA HIS A 96 21.29 -16.32 -7.05
C HIS A 96 20.49 -17.55 -6.61
N ASP A 97 21.18 -18.64 -6.26
CA ASP A 97 20.54 -19.88 -5.83
C ASP A 97 19.69 -19.67 -4.56
N GLU A 98 20.24 -18.96 -3.56
CA GLU A 98 19.54 -18.68 -2.30
C GLU A 98 18.28 -17.82 -2.50
N LEU A 99 18.35 -16.81 -3.38
CA LEU A 99 17.19 -15.97 -3.73
C LEU A 99 16.08 -16.78 -4.40
N LEU A 100 16.45 -17.74 -5.25
CA LEU A 100 15.50 -18.61 -5.94
C LEU A 100 14.72 -19.50 -4.96
N TYR A 101 15.30 -19.87 -3.82
CA TYR A 101 14.62 -20.67 -2.79
C TYR A 101 14.00 -19.85 -1.66
N THR A 102 14.14 -18.53 -1.67
CA THR A 102 13.58 -17.64 -0.64
C THR A 102 12.05 -17.59 -0.73
N SER A 103 11.38 -17.70 0.43
CA SER A 103 9.92 -17.62 0.51
C SER A 103 9.41 -16.24 0.10
N GLY A 104 8.41 -16.20 -0.78
CA GLY A 104 7.79 -14.96 -1.27
C GLY A 104 8.43 -14.38 -2.53
N VAL A 105 9.51 -14.98 -3.04
CA VAL A 105 10.11 -14.62 -4.34
C VAL A 105 9.44 -15.43 -5.46
N ASP A 106 9.05 -14.75 -6.53
CA ASP A 106 8.64 -15.42 -7.76
C ASP A 106 9.89 -15.92 -8.51
N ARG A 107 10.10 -17.24 -8.44
CA ARG A 107 11.28 -17.92 -9.01
C ARG A 107 11.42 -17.70 -10.51
N VAL A 108 10.31 -17.54 -11.24
CA VAL A 108 10.31 -17.34 -12.69
C VAL A 108 10.80 -15.94 -13.05
N GLN A 109 10.72 -14.99 -12.12
CA GLN A 109 11.12 -13.59 -12.31
C GLN A 109 12.54 -13.28 -11.78
N VAL A 110 13.24 -14.26 -11.18
CA VAL A 110 14.62 -14.06 -10.69
C VAL A 110 15.58 -13.97 -11.89
N LYS A 111 16.18 -12.80 -12.09
CA LYS A 111 17.14 -12.52 -13.17
C LYS A 111 18.55 -12.33 -12.63
N SER A 112 19.51 -13.04 -13.22
CA SER A 112 20.95 -12.92 -12.93
C SER A 112 21.76 -13.49 -14.09
N LEU A 113 23.08 -13.29 -14.10
CA LEU A 113 23.99 -13.94 -15.06
C LEU A 113 23.92 -15.48 -15.08
N PHE A 114 23.37 -16.09 -14.03
CA PHE A 114 23.19 -17.54 -13.91
C PHE A 114 21.74 -18.00 -14.17
N SER A 115 20.83 -17.06 -14.46
CA SER A 115 19.44 -17.39 -14.79
C SER A 115 19.31 -17.84 -16.26
N PRO A 116 18.39 -18.76 -16.60
CA PRO A 116 18.18 -19.22 -17.98
C PRO A 116 17.58 -18.16 -18.91
N SER A 117 17.06 -17.07 -18.34
CA SER A 117 16.30 -16.02 -19.04
C SER A 117 17.13 -14.76 -19.33
N THR A 118 18.47 -14.84 -19.23
CA THR A 118 19.39 -13.75 -19.57
C THR A 118 19.91 -13.87 -21.00
#